data_AF-A0A2I1RDC2-F1
#
_entry.id   AF-A0A2I1RDC2-F1
#
_cell.length_a   1.000
_cell.length_b   1.000
_cell.length_c   1.000
_cell.angle_alpha   90.00
_cell.angle_beta   90.00
_cell.angle_gamma   90.00
#
_symmetry.space_group_name_H-M   'P 1'
#
loop_
_entity.id
_entity.type
_entity.pdbx_description
1 polymer ?
#
loop_
_entity_poly.entity_id
_entity_poly.type
_entity_poly.pdbx_seq_one_letter_code
_entity_poly.pdbx_strand_id
1 'polypeptide(L)'
;MGLDRSTEHATDFDVLIVGSGFGGSVSALRLVEKGYRVGVVEAGRRFEDEDFAKTSWRLNRWLWAPKLGMYGIQRIHALKDVMILAGAGVGGGSLNYANTLYKPPTPFFTDPQWNHITDWEDELGPYYDQARRMLGVVTNPTVTASDRVVAEVAAEMGVGDTVTPTPVGVFFGAKTGLSGAPGETVADPYFGGAGPDRTACTECGACMTGCRVGAKNTLLKNYLGLAERNGATIIDRTTVDSLNRRADGVWEVSTHHSSSWGPLGRRRRTITAGQVILAAGTFNTQRLLHHAKLATLPHISDAMGRLTRTNSESILGAMGSRIDPENDYSRGVAITSSFYPEPNTHIEPVRYGKGSNAIAYLQTLLTDGGSRRNRFGQFLRQVARNPLLLVRLLVVRQWSERTVIALVMQNNNNSLTTFVRKRGPLRYVTSKQGHGEPNPTWIPKGNEATRRIAAKLNGGVAGGTWGDIVNMPLTAHYLGGCAISDDPENGVIDPYQRVWNYPTLHIADGASVSANLGVNPSLTICAQAERAAALWPNKGEQDQRPAQGDPYRRIEPTTPRSPVVPADAPGALRLPIIPVVPVTAQRIS
;
A
#
# COMPACT_ATOMS: atom_id res chain seq x y z
N MET A 1 -27.96 46.07 3.68
CA MET A 1 -26.55 45.61 3.78
C MET A 1 -26.33 45.14 5.21
N GLY A 2 -25.91 43.94 5.55
CA GLY A 2 -25.67 42.72 4.77
C GLY A 2 -26.01 41.53 5.68
N LEU A 3 -26.71 40.55 5.11
CA LEU A 3 -26.96 39.25 5.74
C LEU A 3 -25.71 38.40 5.52
N ASP A 4 -24.95 38.12 6.57
CA ASP A 4 -24.10 36.93 6.61
C ASP A 4 -24.24 36.26 7.98
N ARG A 5 -25.32 35.50 8.10
CA ARG A 5 -25.40 34.37 9.03
C ARG A 5 -25.10 33.15 8.20
N SER A 6 -23.85 32.71 8.20
CA SER A 6 -23.45 31.39 7.75
C SER A 6 -24.29 30.35 8.48
N THR A 7 -25.34 29.84 7.83
CA THR A 7 -25.96 28.59 8.24
C THR A 7 -24.92 27.50 7.99
N GLU A 8 -24.12 27.18 9.00
CA GLU A 8 -23.40 25.90 9.04
C GLU A 8 -24.47 24.81 8.89
N HIS A 9 -24.65 24.31 7.67
CA HIS A 9 -25.44 23.10 7.47
C HIS A 9 -24.73 22.02 8.27
N ALA A 10 -25.42 21.48 9.28
CA ALA A 10 -24.86 20.44 10.15
C ALA A 10 -24.55 19.20 9.30
N THR A 11 -23.30 19.07 8.85
CA THR A 11 -22.79 17.87 8.21
C THR A 11 -22.52 16.80 9.27
N ASP A 12 -22.63 15.54 8.88
CA ASP A 12 -22.28 14.40 9.75
C ASP A 12 -20.81 14.50 10.19
N PHE A 13 -19.92 14.88 9.26
CA PHE A 13 -18.49 15.06 9.52
C PHE A 13 -17.96 16.36 8.91
N ASP A 14 -16.88 16.90 9.47
CA ASP A 14 -16.15 17.98 8.81
C ASP A 14 -15.31 17.39 7.66
N VAL A 15 -14.68 16.23 7.91
CA VAL A 15 -13.93 15.46 6.90
C VAL A 15 -14.35 14.00 6.93
N LEU A 16 -14.74 13.47 5.76
CA LEU A 16 -15.03 12.04 5.58
C LEU A 16 -13.92 11.37 4.76
N ILE A 17 -13.31 10.35 5.33
CA ILE A 17 -12.23 9.58 4.72
C ILE A 17 -12.80 8.25 4.22
N VAL A 18 -12.59 7.95 2.95
CA VAL A 18 -13.03 6.70 2.32
C VAL A 18 -11.86 5.73 2.29
N GLY A 19 -11.84 4.77 3.20
CA GLY A 19 -10.81 3.75 3.36
C GLY A 19 -9.88 4.03 4.54
N SER A 20 -9.52 2.94 5.24
CA SER A 20 -8.75 3.01 6.50
C SER A 20 -7.31 2.50 6.39
N GLY A 21 -6.76 2.49 5.16
CA GLY A 21 -5.37 2.11 4.89
C GLY A 21 -4.36 3.19 5.29
N PHE A 22 -3.10 3.06 4.85
CA PHE A 22 -1.98 3.92 5.25
C PHE A 22 -2.33 5.42 5.15
N GLY A 23 -2.69 5.89 3.95
CA GLY A 23 -3.09 7.28 3.72
C GLY A 23 -4.25 7.74 4.60
N GLY A 24 -5.34 6.96 4.62
CA GLY A 24 -6.55 7.31 5.36
C GLY A 24 -6.32 7.38 6.87
N SER A 25 -5.49 6.48 7.42
CA SER A 25 -5.15 6.47 8.84
C SER A 25 -4.29 7.67 9.25
N VAL A 26 -3.32 8.04 8.43
CA VAL A 26 -2.47 9.23 8.65
C VAL A 26 -3.34 10.47 8.62
N SER A 27 -4.14 10.64 7.57
CA SER A 27 -5.08 11.76 7.45
C SER A 27 -6.05 11.81 8.63
N ALA A 28 -6.57 10.66 9.09
CA ALA A 28 -7.48 10.61 10.23
C ALA A 28 -6.84 11.15 11.51
N LEU A 29 -5.63 10.67 11.85
CA LEU A 29 -4.93 11.13 13.05
C LEU A 29 -4.65 12.63 12.98
N ARG A 30 -4.03 13.07 11.88
CA ARG A 30 -3.58 14.46 11.75
C ARG A 30 -4.74 15.46 11.71
N LEU A 31 -5.88 15.08 11.13
CA LEU A 31 -7.05 15.95 11.10
C LEU A 31 -7.80 15.99 12.44
N VAL A 32 -7.81 14.89 13.20
CA VAL A 32 -8.28 14.91 14.59
C VAL A 32 -7.42 15.84 15.44
N GLU A 33 -6.09 15.75 15.33
CA GLU A 33 -5.14 16.65 16.03
C GLU A 33 -5.36 18.13 15.67
N LYS A 34 -5.89 18.40 14.47
CA LYS A 34 -6.24 19.74 13.95
C LYS A 34 -7.66 20.20 14.34
N GLY A 35 -8.39 19.40 15.10
CA GLY A 35 -9.71 19.74 15.65
C GLY A 35 -10.89 19.46 14.72
N TYR A 36 -10.72 18.69 13.64
CA TYR A 36 -11.82 18.30 12.75
C TYR A 36 -12.62 17.12 13.30
N ARG A 37 -13.93 17.12 13.06
CA ARG A 37 -14.78 15.93 13.22
C ARG A 37 -14.55 14.99 12.05
N VAL A 38 -13.85 13.87 12.29
CA VAL A 38 -13.41 12.94 11.24
C VAL A 38 -14.25 11.67 11.24
N GLY A 39 -14.77 11.30 10.07
CA GLY A 39 -15.37 10.00 9.81
C GLY A 39 -14.49 9.16 8.90
N VAL A 40 -14.38 7.86 9.13
CA VAL A 40 -13.62 6.91 8.29
C VAL A 40 -14.54 5.76 7.87
N VAL A 41 -14.81 5.62 6.58
CA VAL A 41 -15.66 4.54 6.03
C VAL A 41 -14.79 3.43 5.49
N GLU A 42 -14.95 2.21 5.99
CA GLU A 42 -14.19 1.04 5.57
C GLU A 42 -15.11 -0.08 5.08
N ALA A 43 -14.81 -0.64 3.91
CA ALA A 43 -15.59 -1.73 3.33
C ALA A 43 -15.35 -3.06 4.04
N GLY A 44 -14.14 -3.29 4.57
CA GLY A 44 -13.83 -4.46 5.38
C GLY A 44 -14.36 -4.37 6.81
N ARG A 45 -14.24 -5.48 7.55
CA ARG A 45 -14.59 -5.53 8.98
C ARG A 45 -13.41 -5.16 9.89
N ARG A 46 -13.68 -4.88 11.15
CA ARG A 46 -12.66 -4.87 12.22
C ARG A 46 -12.16 -6.30 12.51
N PHE A 47 -10.89 -6.39 12.91
CA PHE A 47 -10.23 -7.62 13.35
C PHE A 47 -9.53 -7.36 14.67
N GLU A 48 -9.78 -8.22 15.65
CA GLU A 48 -8.88 -8.40 16.78
C GLU A 48 -7.74 -9.35 16.41
N ASP A 49 -6.65 -9.39 17.19
CA ASP A 49 -5.49 -10.24 16.89
C ASP A 49 -5.87 -11.74 16.80
N GLU A 50 -6.92 -12.19 17.49
CA GLU A 50 -7.44 -13.56 17.46
C GLU A 50 -8.32 -13.87 16.23
N ASP A 51 -8.87 -12.86 15.58
CA ASP A 51 -9.77 -13.01 14.43
C ASP A 51 -9.05 -13.49 13.17
N PHE A 52 -7.75 -13.19 13.06
CA PHE A 52 -6.96 -13.52 11.89
C PHE A 52 -6.90 -15.03 11.64
N ALA A 53 -6.85 -15.39 10.37
CA ALA A 53 -6.82 -16.79 9.97
C ALA A 53 -5.52 -17.45 10.47
N LYS A 54 -5.66 -18.53 11.26
CA LYS A 54 -4.50 -19.35 11.69
C LYS A 54 -3.71 -19.90 10.51
N THR A 55 -4.40 -20.20 9.41
CA THR A 55 -3.83 -20.65 8.13
C THR A 55 -4.66 -20.11 6.98
N SER A 56 -4.06 -20.00 5.79
CA SER A 56 -4.75 -19.57 4.56
C SER A 56 -5.85 -20.53 4.08
N TRP A 57 -5.95 -21.74 4.63
CA TRP A 57 -7.05 -22.69 4.35
C TRP A 57 -8.40 -22.25 4.92
N ARG A 58 -8.41 -21.37 5.92
CA ARG A 58 -9.65 -20.79 6.46
C ARG A 58 -10.14 -19.68 5.55
N LEU A 59 -10.55 -20.03 4.32
CA LEU A 59 -10.88 -19.09 3.24
C LEU A 59 -11.91 -18.03 3.66
N ASN A 60 -12.92 -18.40 4.46
CA ASN A 60 -13.92 -17.45 4.97
C ASN A 60 -13.34 -16.35 5.89
N ARG A 61 -12.21 -16.63 6.55
CA ARG A 61 -11.47 -15.69 7.41
C ARG A 61 -10.24 -15.08 6.72
N TRP A 62 -9.80 -15.63 5.59
CA TRP A 62 -8.64 -15.16 4.85
C TRP A 62 -9.01 -14.33 3.63
N LEU A 63 -9.96 -14.75 2.80
CA LEU A 63 -10.40 -14.05 1.60
C LEU A 63 -11.52 -13.04 1.87
N TRP A 64 -11.46 -11.90 1.20
CA TRP A 64 -12.50 -10.89 1.15
C TRP A 64 -13.40 -11.10 -0.07
N ALA A 65 -14.54 -11.75 0.15
CA ALA A 65 -15.62 -11.89 -0.80
C ALA A 65 -16.95 -11.83 -0.03
N PRO A 66 -17.38 -10.63 0.42
CA PRO A 66 -18.46 -10.47 1.41
C PRO A 66 -19.80 -11.00 0.91
N LYS A 67 -20.03 -10.97 -0.41
CA LYS A 67 -21.23 -11.56 -1.05
C LYS A 67 -21.28 -13.09 -0.98
N LEU A 68 -20.14 -13.74 -0.71
CA LEU A 68 -20.01 -15.18 -0.51
C LEU A 68 -19.83 -15.52 0.98
N GLY A 69 -20.06 -14.57 1.89
CA GLY A 69 -19.85 -14.77 3.33
C GLY A 69 -18.38 -14.86 3.76
N MET A 70 -17.44 -14.46 2.89
CA MET A 70 -16.00 -14.43 3.20
C MET A 70 -15.59 -13.00 3.59
N TYR A 71 -15.11 -12.82 4.82
CA TYR A 71 -14.81 -11.51 5.42
C TYR A 71 -13.37 -11.44 5.92
N GLY A 72 -12.45 -12.08 5.20
CA GLY A 72 -11.03 -12.06 5.50
C GLY A 72 -10.29 -10.83 4.99
N ILE A 73 -8.99 -10.80 5.26
CA ILE A 73 -8.13 -9.64 5.01
C ILE A 73 -7.58 -9.57 3.57
N GLN A 74 -7.54 -10.69 2.85
CA GLN A 74 -6.97 -10.77 1.51
C GLN A 74 -8.04 -10.45 0.46
N ARG A 75 -7.86 -9.35 -0.26
CA ARG A 75 -8.67 -8.98 -1.42
C ARG A 75 -7.87 -9.20 -2.70
N ILE A 76 -8.55 -9.62 -3.77
CA ILE A 76 -7.96 -9.80 -5.09
C ILE A 76 -8.80 -9.02 -6.09
N HIS A 77 -8.15 -8.22 -6.92
CA HIS A 77 -8.76 -7.53 -8.06
C HIS A 77 -8.13 -8.05 -9.35
N ALA A 78 -8.95 -8.20 -10.39
CA ALA A 78 -8.48 -8.59 -11.71
C ALA A 78 -8.77 -7.46 -12.70
N LEU A 79 -7.74 -6.98 -13.37
CA LEU A 79 -7.80 -6.14 -14.56
C LEU A 79 -7.39 -6.98 -15.78
N LYS A 80 -7.51 -6.41 -16.98
CA LYS A 80 -7.15 -7.10 -18.23
C LYS A 80 -5.67 -7.48 -18.27
N ASP A 81 -4.81 -6.60 -17.77
CA ASP A 81 -3.35 -6.71 -17.93
C ASP A 81 -2.63 -6.99 -16.60
N VAL A 82 -3.34 -7.04 -15.46
CA VAL A 82 -2.73 -7.26 -14.14
C VAL A 82 -3.71 -7.86 -13.13
N MET A 83 -3.21 -8.73 -12.24
CA MET A 83 -3.89 -9.15 -11.02
C MET A 83 -3.31 -8.42 -9.81
N ILE A 84 -4.18 -7.91 -8.93
CA ILE A 84 -3.79 -7.04 -7.81
C ILE A 84 -4.19 -7.70 -6.50
N LEU A 85 -3.23 -7.89 -5.60
CA LEU A 85 -3.44 -8.25 -4.21
C LEU A 85 -3.61 -6.99 -3.37
N ALA A 86 -4.62 -6.97 -2.49
CA ALA A 86 -4.89 -5.85 -1.60
C ALA A 86 -5.37 -6.32 -0.22
N GLY A 87 -5.34 -5.42 0.76
CA GLY A 87 -5.94 -5.64 2.07
C GLY A 87 -7.42 -5.22 2.11
N ALA A 88 -8.19 -5.84 3.00
CA ALA A 88 -9.56 -5.47 3.31
C ALA A 88 -9.82 -5.57 4.82
N GLY A 89 -10.25 -4.49 5.43
CA GLY A 89 -10.49 -4.43 6.88
C GLY A 89 -10.13 -3.07 7.43
N VAL A 90 -10.54 -2.81 8.67
CA VAL A 90 -10.09 -1.64 9.41
C VAL A 90 -8.56 -1.70 9.51
N GLY A 91 -7.84 -0.74 8.94
CA GLY A 91 -6.38 -0.76 8.78
C GLY A 91 -5.88 -1.19 7.40
N GLY A 92 -6.76 -1.56 6.47
CA GLY A 92 -6.45 -1.82 5.06
C GLY A 92 -5.28 -2.79 4.81
N GLY A 93 -4.35 -2.41 3.93
CA GLY A 93 -3.18 -3.22 3.56
C GLY A 93 -2.23 -3.55 4.71
N SER A 94 -2.24 -2.79 5.81
CA SER A 94 -1.39 -3.09 6.96
C SER A 94 -1.74 -4.43 7.61
N LEU A 95 -2.95 -4.94 7.38
CA LEU A 95 -3.40 -6.24 7.90
C LEU A 95 -2.67 -7.42 7.24
N ASN A 96 -2.34 -7.35 5.94
CA ASN A 96 -1.74 -8.45 5.17
C ASN A 96 -0.43 -8.12 4.43
N TYR A 97 0.17 -6.94 4.64
CA TYR A 97 1.50 -6.63 4.11
C TYR A 97 2.65 -7.31 4.90
N ALA A 98 3.85 -7.27 4.31
CA ALA A 98 5.08 -7.89 4.82
C ALA A 98 5.91 -7.01 5.77
N ASN A 99 5.48 -5.76 6.03
CA ASN A 99 6.11 -4.78 6.94
C ASN A 99 7.34 -4.05 6.42
N THR A 100 7.69 -4.19 5.15
CA THR A 100 8.88 -3.57 4.55
C THR A 100 8.66 -2.10 4.25
N LEU A 101 9.62 -1.26 4.66
CA LEU A 101 9.45 0.20 4.74
C LEU A 101 10.71 0.93 4.25
N TYR A 102 11.07 0.71 2.99
CA TYR A 102 12.17 1.41 2.32
C TYR A 102 11.78 2.85 1.95
N LYS A 103 12.76 3.75 1.98
CA LYS A 103 12.69 5.02 1.23
C LYS A 103 13.08 4.69 -0.21
N PRO A 104 12.33 5.12 -1.24
CA PRO A 104 12.72 4.91 -2.62
C PRO A 104 14.03 5.64 -2.96
N PRO A 105 14.78 5.18 -3.98
CA PRO A 105 15.98 5.86 -4.45
C PRO A 105 15.63 7.17 -5.21
N THR A 106 16.64 8.04 -5.41
CA THR A 106 16.52 9.35 -6.08
C THR A 106 15.72 9.36 -7.39
N PRO A 107 15.80 8.36 -8.30
CA PRO A 107 15.02 8.36 -9.54
C PRO A 107 13.50 8.54 -9.36
N PHE A 108 12.94 8.13 -8.22
CA PHE A 108 11.53 8.37 -7.89
C PHE A 108 11.23 9.88 -7.72
N PHE A 109 12.10 10.60 -7.03
CA PHE A 109 11.93 12.02 -6.70
C PHE A 109 12.20 12.93 -7.89
N THR A 110 13.11 12.51 -8.78
CA THR A 110 13.48 13.24 -10.00
C THR A 110 12.71 12.80 -11.24
N ASP A 111 11.61 12.06 -11.09
CA ASP A 111 10.79 11.60 -12.22
C ASP A 111 10.19 12.80 -13.00
N PRO A 112 10.23 12.80 -14.35
CA PRO A 112 9.72 13.91 -15.17
C PRO A 112 8.24 14.25 -14.94
N GLN A 113 7.44 13.36 -14.34
CA GLN A 113 6.04 13.64 -14.02
C GLN A 113 5.88 14.84 -13.06
N TRP A 114 6.84 15.07 -12.17
CA TRP A 114 6.65 15.99 -11.05
C TRP A 114 7.91 16.74 -10.60
N ASN A 115 9.10 16.41 -11.10
CA ASN A 115 10.36 17.00 -10.64
C ASN A 115 10.46 18.53 -10.82
N HIS A 116 9.70 19.10 -11.75
CA HIS A 116 9.70 20.53 -12.07
C HIS A 116 8.91 21.35 -11.06
N ILE A 117 8.07 20.71 -10.25
CA ILE A 117 7.21 21.35 -9.25
C ILE A 117 8.05 21.80 -8.05
N THR A 118 8.90 20.92 -7.53
CA THR A 118 9.76 21.16 -6.37
C THR A 118 10.79 20.04 -6.19
N ASP A 119 11.79 20.25 -5.34
CA ASP A 119 12.68 19.17 -4.89
C ASP A 119 11.93 18.22 -3.93
N TRP A 120 11.36 17.15 -4.49
CA TRP A 120 10.57 16.20 -3.73
C TRP A 120 11.37 15.36 -2.74
N GLU A 121 12.68 15.17 -2.96
CA GLU A 121 13.50 14.38 -2.04
C GLU A 121 13.72 15.16 -0.75
N ASP A 122 14.08 16.44 -0.87
CA ASP A 122 14.19 17.37 0.25
C ASP A 122 12.82 17.57 0.93
N GLU A 123 11.77 17.82 0.16
CA GLU A 123 10.47 18.15 0.72
C GLU A 123 9.80 16.98 1.44
N LEU A 124 9.91 15.75 0.92
CA LEU A 124 9.33 14.56 1.56
C LEU A 124 10.22 13.98 2.67
N GLY A 125 11.51 14.34 2.72
CA GLY A 125 12.49 13.79 3.67
C GLY A 125 12.01 13.80 5.13
N PRO A 126 11.59 14.94 5.70
CA PRO A 126 11.07 15.01 7.07
C PRO A 126 9.83 14.14 7.30
N TYR A 127 8.97 13.98 6.30
CA TYR A 127 7.76 13.18 6.40
C TYR A 127 8.03 11.67 6.28
N TYR A 128 9.09 11.27 5.56
CA TYR A 128 9.61 9.92 5.63
C TYR A 128 10.15 9.58 7.04
N ASP A 129 10.84 10.52 7.70
CA ASP A 129 11.28 10.34 9.08
C ASP A 129 10.08 10.18 10.03
N GLN A 130 9.11 11.10 9.97
CA GLN A 130 7.90 11.03 10.79
C GLN A 130 7.17 9.69 10.60
N ALA A 131 6.98 9.26 9.36
CA ALA A 131 6.33 7.98 9.05
C ALA A 131 7.14 6.78 9.57
N ARG A 132 8.48 6.81 9.49
CA ARG A 132 9.35 5.76 10.05
C ARG A 132 9.18 5.63 11.56
N ARG A 133 9.14 6.75 12.28
CA ARG A 133 8.96 6.75 13.74
C ARG A 133 7.57 6.26 14.14
N MET A 134 6.52 6.72 13.46
CA MET A 134 5.14 6.27 13.72
C MET A 134 4.92 4.78 13.42
N LEU A 135 5.56 4.24 12.38
CA LEU A 135 5.48 2.82 12.04
C LEU A 135 6.45 1.94 12.87
N GLY A 136 7.31 2.55 13.69
CA GLY A 136 8.30 1.86 14.51
C GLY A 136 9.31 1.09 13.66
N VAL A 137 9.83 1.72 12.60
CA VAL A 137 10.75 1.09 11.65
C VAL A 137 12.08 0.78 12.32
N VAL A 138 12.49 -0.48 12.26
CA VAL A 138 13.81 -0.96 12.69
C VAL A 138 14.43 -1.83 11.60
N THR A 139 15.76 -1.98 11.63
CA THR A 139 16.43 -2.97 10.79
C THR A 139 16.13 -4.37 11.33
N ASN A 140 15.72 -5.31 10.47
CA ASN A 140 15.47 -6.69 10.88
C ASN A 140 16.72 -7.29 11.58
N PRO A 141 16.60 -7.78 12.83
CA PRO A 141 17.76 -8.21 13.62
C PRO A 141 18.16 -9.68 13.41
N THR A 142 17.36 -10.45 12.67
CA THR A 142 17.51 -11.92 12.59
C THR A 142 17.88 -12.38 11.20
N VAL A 143 18.94 -13.19 11.10
CA VAL A 143 19.31 -13.94 9.89
C VAL A 143 18.61 -15.30 9.87
N THR A 144 17.94 -15.64 8.78
CA THR A 144 17.21 -16.90 8.59
C THR A 144 17.85 -17.78 7.50
N ALA A 145 17.30 -18.98 7.29
CA ALA A 145 17.73 -19.86 6.20
C ALA A 145 17.57 -19.21 4.82
N SER A 146 16.48 -18.46 4.60
CA SER A 146 16.26 -17.71 3.36
C SER A 146 17.35 -16.66 3.12
N ASP A 147 17.82 -15.99 4.18
CA ASP A 147 18.86 -14.96 4.08
C ASP A 147 20.21 -15.55 3.66
N ARG A 148 20.55 -16.75 4.17
CA ARG A 148 21.76 -17.47 3.74
C ARG A 148 21.70 -17.85 2.27
N VAL A 149 20.58 -18.40 1.82
CA VAL A 149 20.36 -18.73 0.40
C VAL A 149 20.46 -17.48 -0.47
N VAL A 150 19.83 -16.38 -0.06
CA VAL A 150 19.89 -15.11 -0.80
C VAL A 150 21.31 -14.54 -0.85
N ALA A 151 22.06 -14.59 0.25
CA ALA A 151 23.44 -14.11 0.29
C ALA A 151 24.35 -14.93 -0.63
N GLU A 152 24.22 -16.26 -0.64
CA GLU A 152 24.94 -17.12 -1.59
C GLU A 152 24.58 -16.81 -3.04
N VAL A 153 23.29 -16.66 -3.35
CA VAL A 153 22.84 -16.35 -4.71
C VAL A 153 23.34 -14.97 -5.15
N ALA A 154 23.30 -13.97 -4.29
CA ALA A 154 23.83 -12.64 -4.58
C ALA A 154 25.35 -12.69 -4.83
N ALA A 155 26.10 -13.46 -4.04
CA ALA A 155 27.53 -13.68 -4.26
C ALA A 155 27.82 -14.36 -5.61
N GLU A 156 27.07 -15.41 -5.96
CA GLU A 156 27.19 -16.09 -7.27
C GLU A 156 26.79 -15.21 -8.46
N MET A 157 25.97 -14.19 -8.22
CA MET A 157 25.59 -13.17 -9.20
C MET A 157 26.56 -11.99 -9.24
N GLY A 158 27.60 -11.98 -8.40
CA GLY A 158 28.61 -10.92 -8.34
C GLY A 158 28.14 -9.63 -7.64
N VAL A 159 27.08 -9.70 -6.84
CA VAL A 159 26.43 -8.54 -6.17
C VAL A 159 26.23 -8.77 -4.67
N GLY A 160 27.09 -9.58 -4.05
CA GLY A 160 26.97 -9.98 -2.64
C GLY A 160 27.06 -8.79 -1.66
N ASP A 161 27.71 -7.71 -2.06
CA ASP A 161 27.83 -6.44 -1.34
C ASP A 161 26.52 -5.64 -1.28
N THR A 162 25.56 -5.94 -2.17
CA THR A 162 24.24 -5.30 -2.17
C THR A 162 23.24 -5.92 -1.19
N VAL A 163 23.62 -7.03 -0.55
CA VAL A 163 22.75 -7.73 0.41
C VAL A 163 22.59 -6.88 1.66
N THR A 164 21.35 -6.57 2.02
CA THR A 164 21.06 -5.73 3.19
C THR A 164 19.88 -6.28 3.99
N PRO A 165 19.93 -6.24 5.33
CA PRO A 165 18.77 -6.54 6.16
C PRO A 165 17.64 -5.51 5.93
N THR A 166 16.41 -5.98 5.92
CA THR A 166 15.27 -5.14 5.53
C THR A 166 14.80 -4.23 6.66
N PRO A 167 14.49 -2.94 6.41
CA PRO A 167 13.79 -2.07 7.35
C PRO A 167 12.33 -2.52 7.48
N VAL A 168 11.91 -2.84 8.70
CA VAL A 168 10.59 -3.42 8.98
C VAL A 168 9.85 -2.71 10.12
N GLY A 169 8.53 -2.59 10.00
CA GLY A 169 7.63 -2.08 11.04
C GLY A 169 7.17 -3.18 12.00
N VAL A 170 8.08 -3.71 12.80
CA VAL A 170 7.83 -4.83 13.73
C VAL A 170 8.49 -4.56 15.07
N PHE A 171 7.77 -4.79 16.15
CA PHE A 171 8.30 -4.72 17.51
C PHE A 171 9.01 -6.04 17.88
N PHE A 172 10.33 -6.00 18.06
CA PHE A 172 11.15 -7.16 18.43
C PHE A 172 11.62 -7.17 19.89
N GLY A 173 11.23 -6.17 20.70
CA GLY A 173 11.62 -6.05 22.10
C GLY A 173 13.15 -6.07 22.29
N ALA A 174 13.63 -7.00 23.12
CA ALA A 174 15.03 -7.14 23.50
C ALA A 174 16.00 -7.25 22.30
N LYS A 175 15.57 -7.83 21.18
CA LYS A 175 16.43 -7.99 19.99
C LYS A 175 16.81 -6.67 19.32
N THR A 176 16.07 -5.59 19.59
CA THR A 176 16.32 -4.25 19.05
C THR A 176 16.62 -3.24 20.16
N GLY A 177 17.03 -3.72 21.34
CA GLY A 177 17.40 -2.86 22.48
C GLY A 177 16.22 -2.28 23.27
N LEU A 178 15.00 -2.76 23.06
CA LEU A 178 13.82 -2.39 23.85
C LEU A 178 13.50 -3.48 24.89
N SER A 179 12.59 -3.23 25.83
CA SER A 179 12.14 -4.25 26.78
C SER A 179 11.26 -5.33 26.13
N GLY A 180 11.19 -6.50 26.75
CA GLY A 180 10.31 -7.61 26.35
C GLY A 180 11.02 -8.71 25.59
N ALA A 181 10.99 -9.93 26.12
CA ALA A 181 11.42 -11.14 25.41
C ALA A 181 10.39 -11.53 24.32
N PRO A 182 10.76 -12.32 23.29
CA PRO A 182 9.81 -12.78 22.28
C PRO A 182 8.53 -13.39 22.89
N GLY A 183 7.37 -12.83 22.54
CA GLY A 183 6.06 -13.24 23.09
C GLY A 183 5.62 -12.52 24.37
N GLU A 184 6.48 -11.71 24.97
CA GLU A 184 6.16 -10.88 26.14
C GLU A 184 5.48 -9.58 25.71
N THR A 185 4.43 -9.22 26.44
CA THR A 185 3.71 -7.94 26.28
C THR A 185 4.32 -6.89 27.19
N VAL A 186 4.65 -5.74 26.63
CA VAL A 186 5.13 -4.55 27.35
C VAL A 186 4.23 -3.35 27.05
N ALA A 187 4.30 -2.34 27.92
CA ALA A 187 3.62 -1.07 27.70
C ALA A 187 4.08 -0.38 26.40
N ASP A 188 3.26 0.54 25.88
CA ASP A 188 3.50 1.31 24.66
C ASP A 188 4.95 1.83 24.52
N PRO A 189 5.75 1.27 23.60
CA PRO A 189 7.15 1.65 23.44
C PRO A 189 7.35 2.84 22.48
N TYR A 190 6.28 3.35 21.85
CA TYR A 190 6.41 4.30 20.74
C TYR A 190 5.74 5.65 21.00
N PHE A 191 4.63 5.68 21.74
CA PHE A 191 3.75 6.86 21.79
C PHE A 191 3.54 7.40 23.22
N GLY A 192 4.47 7.13 24.14
CA GLY A 192 4.46 7.72 25.48
C GLY A 192 3.23 7.36 26.31
N GLY A 193 2.63 6.19 26.07
CA GLY A 193 1.42 5.72 26.75
C GLY A 193 0.12 6.06 26.03
N ALA A 194 0.16 6.87 24.95
CA ALA A 194 -1.03 7.14 24.13
C ALA A 194 -1.42 5.92 23.27
N GLY A 195 -0.43 5.09 22.91
CA GLY A 195 -0.60 3.89 22.10
C GLY A 195 -1.11 2.68 22.89
N PRO A 196 -1.38 1.56 22.21
CA PRO A 196 -1.63 0.29 22.88
C PRO A 196 -0.31 -0.37 23.30
N ASP A 197 -0.40 -1.31 24.23
CA ASP A 197 0.67 -2.26 24.56
C ASP A 197 1.17 -3.04 23.33
N ARG A 198 2.36 -3.63 23.45
CA ARG A 198 3.01 -4.38 22.38
C ARG A 198 3.58 -5.70 22.87
N THR A 199 3.31 -6.74 22.10
CA THR A 199 3.92 -8.06 22.29
C THR A 199 5.10 -8.25 21.35
N ALA A 200 6.27 -8.60 21.87
CA ALA A 200 7.47 -8.77 21.05
C ALA A 200 7.35 -9.94 20.06
N CYS A 201 7.88 -9.75 18.86
CA CYS A 201 7.78 -10.70 17.74
C CYS A 201 8.36 -12.08 18.08
N THR A 202 7.56 -13.13 17.83
CA THR A 202 7.99 -14.53 17.92
C THR A 202 8.47 -15.10 16.58
N GLU A 203 8.55 -14.27 15.53
CA GLU A 203 9.10 -14.64 14.22
C GLU A 203 8.42 -15.83 13.55
N CYS A 204 7.09 -15.88 13.64
CA CYS A 204 6.26 -16.99 13.17
C CYS A 204 5.93 -16.97 11.67
N GLY A 205 6.43 -16.01 10.90
CA GLY A 205 6.18 -15.86 9.45
C GLY A 205 4.76 -15.45 9.06
N ALA A 206 3.83 -15.29 10.01
CA ALA A 206 2.41 -15.09 9.74
C ALA A 206 2.03 -13.64 9.35
N CYS A 207 2.99 -12.79 9.02
CA CYS A 207 2.75 -11.34 8.79
C CYS A 207 1.66 -11.10 7.73
N MET A 208 1.69 -11.85 6.62
CA MET A 208 0.77 -11.66 5.50
C MET A 208 -0.59 -12.38 5.65
N THR A 209 -0.75 -13.21 6.69
CA THR A 209 -2.05 -13.80 7.07
C THR A 209 -2.73 -13.06 8.22
N GLY A 210 -2.10 -12.00 8.73
CA GLY A 210 -2.50 -11.27 9.92
C GLY A 210 -1.65 -11.69 11.13
N CYS A 211 -1.03 -10.70 11.79
CA CYS A 211 -0.20 -10.97 12.96
C CYS A 211 -1.09 -11.19 14.18
N ARG A 212 -1.09 -12.43 14.69
CA ARG A 212 -1.84 -12.83 15.88
C ARG A 212 -1.10 -12.63 17.20
N VAL A 213 0.16 -12.16 17.12
CA VAL A 213 1.04 -12.07 18.29
C VAL A 213 0.89 -10.72 18.98
N GLY A 214 0.65 -9.64 18.23
CA GLY A 214 0.77 -8.28 18.75
C GLY A 214 1.87 -7.47 18.06
N ALA A 215 2.91 -8.13 17.56
CA ALA A 215 4.19 -7.52 17.20
C ALA A 215 4.22 -6.65 15.95
N LYS A 216 3.33 -6.90 14.99
CA LYS A 216 3.28 -6.16 13.73
C LYS A 216 2.66 -4.79 13.98
N ASN A 217 3.34 -3.71 13.63
CA ASN A 217 2.84 -2.33 13.81
C ASN A 217 1.78 -1.99 12.74
N THR A 218 0.63 -2.66 12.83
CA THR A 218 -0.56 -2.39 12.00
C THR A 218 -1.11 -1.00 12.30
N LEU A 219 -1.98 -0.49 11.43
CA LEU A 219 -2.51 0.86 11.58
C LEU A 219 -3.39 1.04 12.82
N LEU A 220 -4.07 -0.03 13.29
CA LEU A 220 -4.79 -0.01 14.57
C LEU A 220 -3.87 0.16 15.78
N LYS A 221 -2.57 -0.15 15.63
CA LYS A 221 -1.58 -0.04 16.68
C LYS A 221 -0.90 1.34 16.69
N ASN A 222 -1.00 2.10 15.61
CA ASN A 222 -0.45 3.46 15.50
C ASN A 222 -1.52 4.45 15.03
N TYR A 223 -1.36 5.07 13.86
CA TYR A 223 -2.19 6.12 13.30
C TYR A 223 -3.69 5.95 13.52
N LEU A 224 -4.28 4.85 13.07
CA LEU A 224 -5.73 4.67 13.09
C LEU A 224 -6.24 4.44 14.52
N GLY A 225 -5.50 3.68 15.33
CA GLY A 225 -5.83 3.46 16.74
C GLY A 225 -5.76 4.75 17.56
N LEU A 226 -4.73 5.57 17.31
CA LEU A 226 -4.57 6.88 17.93
C LEU A 226 -5.67 7.85 17.48
N ALA A 227 -6.03 7.85 16.19
CA ALA A 227 -7.10 8.69 15.66
C ALA A 227 -8.46 8.33 16.30
N GLU A 228 -8.79 7.05 16.37
CA GLU A 228 -10.05 6.57 16.95
C GLU A 228 -10.14 6.88 18.44
N ARG A 229 -9.07 6.65 19.21
CA ARG A 229 -9.01 7.00 20.63
C ARG A 229 -9.22 8.49 20.91
N ASN A 230 -8.95 9.35 19.93
CA ASN A 230 -9.03 10.80 20.05
C ASN A 230 -10.21 11.41 19.27
N GLY A 231 -11.17 10.59 18.81
CA GLY A 231 -12.46 11.08 18.32
C GLY A 231 -12.76 10.85 16.84
N ALA A 232 -11.91 10.15 16.08
CA ALA A 232 -12.28 9.69 14.75
C ALA A 232 -13.34 8.57 14.83
N THR A 233 -14.41 8.66 14.04
CA THR A 233 -15.47 7.65 13.99
C THR A 233 -15.24 6.69 12.83
N ILE A 234 -15.00 5.40 13.12
CA ILE A 234 -14.81 4.36 12.09
C ILE A 234 -16.13 3.64 11.82
N ILE A 235 -16.55 3.61 10.55
CA ILE A 235 -17.76 2.95 10.06
C ILE A 235 -17.32 1.77 9.19
N ASP A 236 -17.25 0.58 9.80
CA ASP A 236 -16.82 -0.65 9.14
C ASP A 236 -17.92 -1.31 8.29
N ARG A 237 -17.54 -2.32 7.49
CA ARG A 237 -18.43 -3.09 6.59
C ARG A 237 -19.33 -2.22 5.72
N THR A 238 -18.82 -1.06 5.31
CA THR A 238 -19.57 -0.05 4.59
C THR A 238 -18.82 0.32 3.32
N THR A 239 -19.42 0.00 2.17
CA THR A 239 -18.88 0.29 0.85
C THR A 239 -19.42 1.62 0.36
N VAL A 240 -18.54 2.54 -0.05
CA VAL A 240 -18.92 3.75 -0.80
C VAL A 240 -19.28 3.39 -2.24
N ASP A 241 -20.43 3.88 -2.70
CA ASP A 241 -20.95 3.67 -4.06
C ASP A 241 -20.64 4.86 -4.98
N SER A 242 -20.86 6.08 -4.49
CA SER A 242 -20.79 7.30 -5.30
C SER A 242 -20.51 8.53 -4.44
N LEU A 243 -19.93 9.54 -5.09
CA LEU A 243 -19.63 10.85 -4.54
C LEU A 243 -20.48 11.87 -5.30
N ASN A 244 -21.20 12.74 -4.60
CA ASN A 244 -21.91 13.86 -5.19
C ASN A 244 -21.55 15.13 -4.43
N ARG A 245 -21.38 16.24 -5.15
CA ARG A 245 -21.16 17.56 -4.55
C ARG A 245 -22.41 18.39 -4.78
N ARG A 246 -23.05 18.81 -3.68
CA ARG A 246 -24.23 19.70 -3.73
C ARG A 246 -23.82 21.10 -4.17
N ALA A 247 -24.82 21.90 -4.55
CA ALA A 247 -24.62 23.30 -4.96
C ALA A 247 -24.09 24.19 -3.81
N ASP A 248 -24.43 23.86 -2.56
CA ASP A 248 -23.93 24.51 -1.34
C ASP A 248 -22.47 24.11 -0.98
N GLY A 249 -21.85 23.23 -1.78
CA GLY A 249 -20.48 22.77 -1.58
C GLY A 249 -20.34 21.55 -0.68
N VAL A 250 -21.40 21.09 -0.01
CA VAL A 250 -21.39 19.90 0.85
C VAL A 250 -21.28 18.63 0.01
N TRP A 251 -20.48 17.67 0.49
CA TRP A 251 -20.37 16.35 -0.11
C TRP A 251 -21.46 15.42 0.40
N GLU A 252 -22.08 14.67 -0.51
CA GLU A 252 -22.93 13.53 -0.23
C GLU A 252 -22.25 12.25 -0.69
N VAL A 253 -21.96 11.37 0.25
CA VAL A 253 -21.31 10.09 -0.01
C VAL A 253 -22.33 8.98 0.19
N SER A 254 -22.72 8.33 -0.91
CA SER A 254 -23.66 7.21 -0.86
C SER A 254 -22.92 5.94 -0.49
N THR A 255 -23.51 5.17 0.41
CA THR A 255 -22.91 3.97 1.00
C THR A 255 -23.92 2.84 1.09
N HIS A 256 -23.44 1.59 1.16
CA HIS A 256 -24.23 0.42 1.52
C HIS A 256 -23.40 -0.55 2.36
N HIS A 257 -24.08 -1.45 3.07
CA HIS A 257 -23.38 -2.53 3.78
C HIS A 257 -22.67 -3.47 2.79
N SER A 258 -21.42 -3.82 3.03
CA SER A 258 -20.56 -4.49 2.03
C SER A 258 -21.01 -5.89 1.63
N SER A 259 -21.86 -6.55 2.43
CA SER A 259 -22.47 -7.84 2.08
C SER A 259 -23.81 -7.73 1.34
N SER A 260 -24.37 -6.53 1.17
CA SER A 260 -25.66 -6.35 0.50
C SER A 260 -25.64 -6.87 -0.94
N TRP A 261 -26.70 -7.59 -1.32
CA TRP A 261 -26.88 -8.20 -2.64
C TRP A 261 -28.12 -7.67 -3.36
N GLY A 262 -28.02 -7.52 -4.68
CA GLY A 262 -29.11 -7.00 -5.53
C GLY A 262 -29.48 -5.52 -5.30
N PRO A 263 -30.37 -4.95 -6.13
CA PRO A 263 -30.87 -3.58 -5.97
C PRO A 263 -31.79 -3.41 -4.76
N LEU A 264 -32.57 -4.44 -4.39
CA LEU A 264 -33.49 -4.42 -3.25
C LEU A 264 -32.79 -4.66 -1.89
N GLY A 265 -31.65 -5.36 -1.86
CA GLY A 265 -30.88 -5.61 -0.64
C GLY A 265 -29.89 -4.51 -0.26
N ARG A 266 -29.67 -3.53 -1.16
CA ARG A 266 -28.85 -2.34 -0.89
C ARG A 266 -29.69 -1.26 -0.21
N ARG A 267 -29.84 -1.35 1.11
CA ARG A 267 -30.30 -0.21 1.92
C ARG A 267 -29.21 0.86 1.89
N ARG A 268 -29.29 1.76 0.92
CA ARG A 268 -28.32 2.85 0.77
C ARG A 268 -28.48 3.87 1.89
N ARG A 269 -27.37 4.40 2.36
CA ARG A 269 -27.28 5.51 3.31
C ARG A 269 -26.44 6.62 2.69
N THR A 270 -26.73 7.86 3.05
CA THR A 270 -25.93 9.01 2.64
C THR A 270 -25.24 9.56 3.87
N ILE A 271 -23.94 9.82 3.76
CA ILE A 271 -23.16 10.53 4.78
C ILE A 271 -22.75 11.87 4.17
N THR A 272 -22.91 12.94 4.94
CA THR A 272 -22.60 14.31 4.52
C THR A 272 -21.27 14.79 5.12
N ALA A 273 -20.49 15.53 4.35
CA ALA A 273 -19.21 16.07 4.82
C ALA A 273 -18.83 17.40 4.17
N GLY A 274 -18.05 18.23 4.88
CA GLY A 274 -17.48 19.44 4.32
C GLY A 274 -16.35 19.15 3.31
N GLN A 275 -15.51 18.15 3.62
CA GLN A 275 -14.44 17.68 2.74
C GLN A 275 -14.40 16.15 2.68
N VAL A 276 -13.86 15.60 1.59
CA VAL A 276 -13.71 14.15 1.39
C VAL A 276 -12.27 13.79 1.04
N ILE A 277 -11.72 12.76 1.69
CA ILE A 277 -10.42 12.18 1.34
C ILE A 277 -10.63 10.77 0.81
N LEU A 278 -10.17 10.49 -0.40
CA LEU A 278 -10.14 9.15 -0.97
C LEU A 278 -8.84 8.44 -0.57
N ALA A 279 -9.01 7.34 0.16
CA ALA A 279 -7.95 6.47 0.61
C ALA A 279 -8.36 4.99 0.52
N ALA A 280 -9.15 4.64 -0.51
CA ALA A 280 -9.80 3.34 -0.67
C ALA A 280 -8.85 2.23 -1.18
N GLY A 281 -7.57 2.55 -1.31
CA GLY A 281 -6.57 1.78 -2.02
C GLY A 281 -6.64 2.09 -3.50
N THR A 282 -5.47 2.16 -4.15
CA THR A 282 -5.26 2.64 -5.52
C THR A 282 -6.36 2.22 -6.49
N PHE A 283 -6.66 0.93 -6.59
CA PHE A 283 -7.68 0.42 -7.50
C PHE A 283 -9.09 0.94 -7.21
N ASN A 284 -9.53 0.93 -5.93
CA ASN A 284 -10.90 1.33 -5.59
C ASN A 284 -11.05 2.86 -5.61
N THR A 285 -10.02 3.62 -5.27
CA THR A 285 -9.99 5.08 -5.46
C THR A 285 -10.14 5.42 -6.93
N GLN A 286 -9.35 4.80 -7.81
CA GLN A 286 -9.51 4.99 -9.25
C GLN A 286 -10.90 4.56 -9.73
N ARG A 287 -11.43 3.43 -9.24
CA ARG A 287 -12.76 2.94 -9.62
C ARG A 287 -13.86 3.94 -9.26
N LEU A 288 -13.81 4.50 -8.05
CA LEU A 288 -14.78 5.50 -7.59
C LEU A 288 -14.71 6.76 -8.48
N LEU A 289 -13.51 7.28 -8.73
CA LEU A 289 -13.33 8.49 -9.54
C LEU A 289 -13.72 8.30 -11.01
N HIS A 290 -13.38 7.15 -11.62
CA HIS A 290 -13.81 6.80 -12.98
C HIS A 290 -15.33 6.79 -13.11
N HIS A 291 -16.04 6.23 -12.12
CA HIS A 291 -17.50 6.24 -12.13
C HIS A 291 -18.09 7.62 -11.83
N ALA A 292 -17.52 8.36 -10.87
CA ALA A 292 -17.94 9.70 -10.53
C ALA A 292 -17.78 10.65 -11.73
N LYS A 293 -16.65 10.57 -12.45
CA LYS A 293 -16.39 11.37 -13.66
C LYS A 293 -17.48 11.21 -14.73
N LEU A 294 -18.00 10.00 -14.89
CA LEU A 294 -19.05 9.71 -15.87
C LEU A 294 -20.48 10.01 -15.39
N ALA A 295 -20.65 10.51 -14.16
CA ALA A 295 -21.96 10.66 -13.54
C ALA A 295 -22.13 11.99 -12.81
N THR A 296 -21.34 12.22 -11.75
CA THR A 296 -21.57 13.29 -10.77
C THR A 296 -20.47 14.33 -10.73
N LEU A 297 -19.24 13.99 -11.16
CA LEU A 297 -18.06 14.84 -11.11
C LEU A 297 -17.41 15.00 -12.50
N PRO A 298 -18.12 15.57 -13.50
CA PRO A 298 -17.68 15.56 -14.90
C PRO A 298 -16.37 16.32 -15.17
N HIS A 299 -15.95 17.21 -14.27
CA HIS A 299 -14.76 18.04 -14.43
C HIS A 299 -13.48 17.38 -13.89
N ILE A 300 -13.52 16.12 -13.45
CA ILE A 300 -12.30 15.39 -13.07
C ILE A 300 -11.39 15.33 -14.30
N SER A 301 -10.11 15.68 -14.14
CA SER A 301 -9.09 15.70 -15.18
C SER A 301 -9.14 14.51 -16.16
N ASP A 302 -8.87 14.77 -17.44
CA ASP A 302 -8.68 13.75 -18.49
C ASP A 302 -7.39 12.93 -18.35
N ALA A 303 -6.50 13.32 -17.43
CA ALA A 303 -5.37 12.50 -17.00
C ALA A 303 -5.80 11.32 -16.11
N MET A 304 -7.06 11.25 -15.68
CA MET A 304 -7.57 10.17 -14.83
C MET A 304 -7.23 8.78 -15.36
N GLY A 305 -6.55 7.98 -14.53
CA GLY A 305 -6.14 6.62 -14.83
C GLY A 305 -4.82 6.50 -15.59
N ARG A 306 -4.24 7.58 -16.12
CA ARG A 306 -2.88 7.58 -16.71
C ARG A 306 -1.84 7.33 -15.62
N LEU A 307 -0.67 6.81 -16.02
CA LEU A 307 0.45 6.54 -15.11
C LEU A 307 0.08 5.61 -13.95
N THR A 308 -0.79 4.65 -14.22
CA THR A 308 -1.08 3.57 -13.27
C THR A 308 0.02 2.53 -13.34
N ARG A 309 0.60 2.10 -12.21
CA ARG A 309 1.81 1.28 -12.17
C ARG A 309 1.61 0.02 -11.32
N THR A 310 2.45 -0.97 -11.57
CA THR A 310 2.45 -2.28 -10.88
C THR A 310 3.76 -2.51 -10.14
N ASN A 311 4.48 -1.42 -9.81
CA ASN A 311 5.85 -1.43 -9.27
C ASN A 311 6.86 -2.25 -10.09
N SER A 312 6.56 -2.47 -11.38
CA SER A 312 7.29 -3.38 -12.27
C SER A 312 7.59 -4.74 -11.61
N GLU A 313 6.56 -5.31 -11.00
CA GLU A 313 6.73 -6.44 -10.10
C GLU A 313 6.57 -7.81 -10.77
N SER A 314 7.35 -8.78 -10.29
CA SER A 314 7.14 -10.21 -10.53
C SER A 314 7.21 -10.96 -9.19
N ILE A 315 6.21 -11.81 -8.95
CA ILE A 315 6.17 -12.69 -7.77
C ILE A 315 6.56 -14.10 -8.23
N LEU A 316 7.79 -14.48 -7.93
CA LEU A 316 8.37 -15.76 -8.31
C LEU A 316 8.54 -16.65 -7.06
N GLY A 317 8.87 -17.91 -7.22
CA GLY A 317 9.15 -18.76 -6.06
C GLY A 317 9.98 -19.99 -6.37
N ALA A 318 10.77 -20.42 -5.38
CA ALA A 318 11.56 -21.63 -5.41
C ALA A 318 11.03 -22.60 -4.35
N MET A 319 10.65 -23.81 -4.75
CA MET A 319 10.05 -24.81 -3.87
C MET A 319 10.90 -26.07 -3.79
N GLY A 320 11.36 -26.44 -2.59
CA GLY A 320 11.99 -27.71 -2.30
C GLY A 320 11.04 -28.89 -2.43
N SER A 321 11.55 -30.07 -2.76
CA SER A 321 10.75 -31.30 -2.90
C SER A 321 10.19 -31.83 -1.58
N ARG A 322 10.87 -31.53 -0.46
CA ARG A 322 10.52 -31.89 0.92
C ARG A 322 11.02 -30.81 1.87
N ILE A 323 10.56 -30.85 3.13
CA ILE A 323 11.15 -30.01 4.18
C ILE A 323 12.63 -30.36 4.34
N ASP A 324 13.45 -29.34 4.55
CA ASP A 324 14.81 -29.50 5.03
C ASP A 324 14.81 -29.49 6.58
N PRO A 325 15.23 -30.58 7.25
CA PRO A 325 15.26 -30.64 8.72
C PRO A 325 16.08 -29.53 9.37
N GLU A 326 17.12 -29.04 8.68
CA GLU A 326 18.03 -28.01 9.20
C GLU A 326 17.57 -26.59 8.83
N ASN A 327 16.72 -26.46 7.80
CA ASN A 327 16.32 -25.17 7.24
C ASN A 327 14.79 -25.05 7.11
N ASP A 328 14.14 -24.48 8.14
CA ASP A 328 12.73 -24.07 8.07
C ASP A 328 12.60 -22.67 7.43
N TYR A 329 12.16 -22.65 6.17
CA TYR A 329 11.99 -21.41 5.40
C TYR A 329 10.75 -20.59 5.82
N SER A 330 9.92 -21.08 6.74
CA SER A 330 8.78 -20.33 7.28
C SER A 330 9.14 -19.45 8.49
N ARG A 331 10.33 -19.62 9.07
CA ARG A 331 10.79 -18.87 10.25
C ARG A 331 11.28 -17.46 9.91
N GLY A 332 10.96 -16.50 10.77
CA GLY A 332 11.30 -15.08 10.61
C GLY A 332 10.07 -14.19 10.48
N VAL A 333 10.28 -12.91 10.27
CA VAL A 333 9.25 -12.04 9.67
C VAL A 333 9.11 -12.36 8.17
N ALA A 334 8.06 -11.84 7.50
CA ALA A 334 7.78 -12.19 6.11
C ALA A 334 8.96 -11.90 5.16
N ILE A 335 9.68 -10.79 5.37
CA ILE A 335 10.86 -10.38 4.60
C ILE A 335 11.94 -9.93 5.59
N THR A 336 13.13 -10.52 5.49
CA THR A 336 14.23 -10.32 6.45
C THR A 336 15.45 -9.64 5.84
N SER A 337 15.67 -9.81 4.55
CA SER A 337 16.76 -9.21 3.78
C SER A 337 16.29 -8.82 2.39
N SER A 338 17.19 -8.23 1.61
CA SER A 338 17.04 -8.03 0.17
C SER A 338 18.40 -7.88 -0.49
N PHE A 339 18.42 -7.88 -1.83
CA PHE A 339 19.62 -7.56 -2.61
C PHE A 339 19.24 -6.94 -3.97
N TYR A 340 20.22 -6.35 -4.64
CA TYR A 340 20.05 -5.66 -5.92
C TYR A 340 20.89 -6.34 -7.01
N PRO A 341 20.31 -7.27 -7.81
CA PRO A 341 21.04 -7.86 -8.94
C PRO A 341 21.43 -6.84 -10.02
N GLU A 342 20.72 -5.72 -10.10
CA GLU A 342 20.98 -4.57 -10.96
C GLU A 342 20.55 -3.29 -10.22
N PRO A 343 21.08 -2.10 -10.56
CA PRO A 343 20.71 -0.84 -9.88
C PRO A 343 19.21 -0.52 -9.88
N ASN A 344 18.47 -1.02 -10.87
CA ASN A 344 17.04 -0.82 -11.05
C ASN A 344 16.18 -2.02 -10.63
N THR A 345 16.79 -3.11 -10.12
CA THR A 345 16.07 -4.35 -9.80
C THR A 345 16.32 -4.73 -8.35
N HIS A 346 15.25 -4.89 -7.57
CA HIS A 346 15.28 -5.21 -6.14
C HIS A 346 14.63 -6.57 -5.90
N ILE A 347 15.29 -7.46 -5.16
CA ILE A 347 14.77 -8.81 -4.85
C ILE A 347 14.69 -9.03 -3.33
N GLU A 348 13.52 -9.46 -2.87
CA GLU A 348 13.24 -9.76 -1.46
C GLU A 348 12.78 -11.23 -1.29
N PRO A 349 13.41 -12.03 -0.39
CA PRO A 349 12.89 -13.34 0.01
C PRO A 349 11.65 -13.20 0.89
N VAL A 350 10.51 -13.60 0.36
CA VAL A 350 9.22 -13.59 1.05
C VAL A 350 8.87 -14.98 1.57
N ARG A 351 8.28 -15.04 2.77
CA ARG A 351 7.73 -16.28 3.35
C ARG A 351 6.34 -16.11 3.94
N TYR A 352 5.64 -17.23 4.06
CA TYR A 352 4.39 -17.36 4.81
C TYR A 352 4.61 -18.22 6.04
N GLY A 353 3.87 -17.91 7.11
CA GLY A 353 3.92 -18.68 8.35
C GLY A 353 3.41 -20.11 8.17
N LYS A 354 3.96 -21.01 8.99
CA LYS A 354 3.69 -22.45 8.98
C LYS A 354 2.21 -22.79 8.81
N GLY A 355 1.90 -23.63 7.82
CA GLY A 355 0.54 -24.12 7.53
C GLY A 355 -0.27 -23.22 6.60
N SER A 356 0.24 -22.06 6.19
CA SER A 356 -0.45 -21.13 5.27
C SER A 356 -0.31 -21.55 3.80
N ASN A 357 -0.60 -22.81 3.51
CA ASN A 357 -0.27 -23.45 2.24
C ASN A 357 -1.26 -23.17 1.09
N ALA A 358 -2.47 -22.66 1.35
CA ALA A 358 -3.44 -22.40 0.28
C ALA A 358 -2.96 -21.34 -0.73
N ILE A 359 -2.04 -20.44 -0.33
CA ILE A 359 -1.44 -19.44 -1.21
C ILE A 359 -0.62 -20.09 -2.34
N ALA A 360 -0.10 -21.30 -2.12
CA ALA A 360 0.67 -22.05 -3.09
C ALA A 360 -0.09 -22.31 -4.40
N TYR A 361 -1.43 -22.30 -4.37
CA TYR A 361 -2.24 -22.47 -5.58
C TYR A 361 -2.15 -21.29 -6.56
N LEU A 362 -1.60 -20.14 -6.15
CA LEU A 362 -1.26 -19.07 -7.08
C LEU A 362 0.00 -19.36 -7.90
N GLN A 363 0.83 -20.29 -7.43
CA GLN A 363 2.11 -20.66 -8.05
C GLN A 363 1.92 -21.61 -9.24
N THR A 364 2.82 -21.48 -10.22
CA THR A 364 2.98 -22.39 -11.35
C THR A 364 4.46 -22.61 -11.68
N LEU A 365 4.78 -23.31 -12.77
CA LEU A 365 6.16 -23.47 -13.23
C LEU A 365 6.72 -22.16 -13.79
N LEU A 366 8.02 -21.92 -13.59
CA LEU A 366 8.67 -20.73 -14.10
C LEU A 366 8.64 -20.71 -15.63
N THR A 367 8.22 -19.60 -16.23
CA THR A 367 8.31 -19.37 -17.67
C THR A 367 9.07 -18.08 -17.93
N ASP A 368 9.93 -18.08 -18.95
CA ASP A 368 10.60 -16.87 -19.44
C ASP A 368 9.68 -16.05 -20.34
N GLY A 369 10.15 -14.86 -20.74
CA GLY A 369 9.45 -13.95 -21.62
C GLY A 369 9.05 -14.57 -22.96
N GLY A 370 8.00 -14.00 -23.56
CA GLY A 370 7.49 -14.42 -24.86
C GLY A 370 6.01 -14.10 -25.04
N SER A 371 5.48 -14.43 -26.23
CA SER A 371 4.03 -14.35 -26.46
C SER A 371 3.26 -15.33 -25.55
N ARG A 372 1.97 -15.09 -25.31
CA ARG A 372 1.12 -15.99 -24.52
C ARG A 372 1.19 -17.44 -25.00
N ARG A 373 1.19 -17.65 -26.33
CA ARG A 373 1.34 -18.99 -26.94
C ARG A 373 2.71 -19.60 -26.64
N ASN A 374 3.77 -18.80 -26.69
CA ASN A 374 5.12 -19.25 -26.39
C ASN A 374 5.27 -19.68 -24.92
N ARG A 375 4.79 -18.86 -23.96
CA ARG A 375 4.86 -19.17 -22.52
C ARG A 375 4.02 -20.38 -22.15
N PHE A 376 2.81 -20.51 -22.71
CA PHE A 376 2.00 -21.72 -22.57
C PHE A 376 2.73 -22.95 -23.13
N GLY A 377 3.40 -22.83 -24.28
CA GLY A 377 4.25 -23.88 -24.84
C GLY A 377 5.49 -24.21 -23.99
N GLN A 378 6.08 -23.22 -23.29
CA GLN A 378 7.15 -23.47 -22.31
C GLN A 378 6.64 -24.31 -21.14
N PHE A 379 5.48 -23.95 -20.59
CA PHE A 379 4.81 -24.69 -19.51
C PHE A 379 4.54 -26.14 -19.93
N LEU A 380 3.89 -26.35 -21.08
CA LEU A 380 3.58 -27.70 -21.59
C LEU A 380 4.84 -28.53 -21.82
N ARG A 381 5.92 -27.94 -22.35
CA ARG A 381 7.20 -28.65 -22.53
C ARG A 381 7.83 -29.09 -21.21
N GLN A 382 7.75 -28.27 -20.17
CA GLN A 382 8.26 -28.65 -18.84
C GLN A 382 7.43 -29.79 -18.24
N VAL A 383 6.11 -29.71 -18.35
CA VAL A 383 5.19 -30.77 -17.91
C VAL A 383 5.43 -32.07 -18.69
N ALA A 384 5.61 -32.00 -20.01
CA ALA A 384 5.87 -33.18 -20.84
C ALA A 384 7.22 -33.86 -20.50
N ARG A 385 8.24 -33.07 -20.15
CA ARG A 385 9.55 -33.59 -19.72
C ARG A 385 9.51 -34.22 -18.33
N ASN A 386 8.68 -33.71 -17.43
CA ASN A 386 8.53 -34.25 -16.09
C ASN A 386 7.09 -34.10 -15.59
N PRO A 387 6.20 -35.07 -15.87
CA PRO A 387 4.79 -35.02 -15.48
C PRO A 387 4.57 -34.93 -13.97
N LEU A 388 5.53 -35.40 -13.15
CA LEU A 388 5.46 -35.29 -11.68
C LEU A 388 5.51 -33.83 -11.20
N LEU A 389 5.94 -32.88 -12.03
CA LEU A 389 5.85 -31.45 -11.71
C LEU A 389 4.41 -30.98 -11.50
N LEU A 390 3.44 -31.51 -12.25
CA LEU A 390 2.03 -31.17 -12.03
C LEU A 390 1.54 -31.68 -10.67
N VAL A 391 1.94 -32.90 -10.29
CA VAL A 391 1.62 -33.46 -8.98
C VAL A 391 2.24 -32.59 -7.88
N ARG A 392 3.48 -32.13 -8.06
CA ARG A 392 4.14 -31.23 -7.10
C ARG A 392 3.44 -29.88 -6.94
N LEU A 393 2.89 -29.31 -8.01
CA LEU A 393 2.10 -28.07 -7.93
C LEU A 393 0.78 -28.26 -7.17
N LEU A 394 0.17 -29.44 -7.24
CA LEU A 394 -1.08 -29.75 -6.55
C LEU A 394 -0.88 -30.17 -5.09
N VAL A 395 0.25 -30.83 -4.78
CA VAL A 395 0.60 -31.27 -3.42
C VAL A 395 1.29 -30.14 -2.66
N VAL A 396 0.47 -29.28 -2.07
CA VAL A 396 0.90 -28.08 -1.33
C VAL A 396 1.14 -28.33 0.17
N ARG A 397 1.17 -29.60 0.61
CA ARG A 397 1.46 -29.94 2.01
C ARG A 397 2.84 -29.37 2.39
N GLN A 398 2.88 -28.71 3.55
CA GLN A 398 4.09 -28.09 4.12
C GLN A 398 4.81 -27.15 3.15
N TRP A 399 4.07 -26.52 2.25
CA TRP A 399 4.64 -25.61 1.25
C TRP A 399 5.36 -24.43 1.90
N SER A 400 4.79 -23.85 2.96
CA SER A 400 5.38 -22.73 3.69
C SER A 400 6.79 -23.03 4.23
N GLU A 401 7.03 -24.25 4.71
CA GLU A 401 8.30 -24.63 5.34
C GLU A 401 9.41 -24.93 4.32
N ARG A 402 9.08 -25.14 3.04
CA ARG A 402 10.03 -25.57 1.99
C ARG A 402 10.11 -24.64 0.79
N THR A 403 9.59 -23.42 0.90
CA THR A 403 9.50 -22.47 -0.22
C THR A 403 10.11 -21.13 0.14
N VAL A 404 10.89 -20.57 -0.78
CA VAL A 404 11.33 -19.18 -0.77
C VAL A 404 10.68 -18.47 -1.93
N ILE A 405 9.82 -17.49 -1.66
CA ILE A 405 9.25 -16.63 -2.70
C ILE A 405 10.27 -15.53 -3.00
N ALA A 406 10.48 -15.21 -4.27
CA ALA A 406 11.30 -14.08 -4.69
C ALA A 406 10.37 -12.98 -5.20
N LEU A 407 10.22 -11.92 -4.40
CA LEU A 407 9.54 -10.71 -4.81
C LEU A 407 10.53 -9.84 -5.57
N VAL A 408 10.25 -9.58 -6.84
CA VAL A 408 11.14 -8.83 -7.73
C VAL A 408 10.44 -7.53 -8.10
N MET A 409 11.07 -6.39 -7.87
CA MET A 409 10.54 -5.06 -8.18
C MET A 409 11.54 -4.29 -9.03
N GLN A 410 11.07 -3.39 -9.90
CA GLN A 410 11.94 -2.48 -10.64
C GLN A 410 11.42 -1.05 -10.61
N ASN A 411 12.32 -0.06 -10.69
CA ASN A 411 11.96 1.36 -10.79
C ASN A 411 11.85 1.86 -12.25
N ASN A 412 11.67 0.96 -13.22
CA ASN A 412 11.54 1.33 -14.64
C ASN A 412 10.33 2.25 -14.89
N ASN A 413 10.46 3.14 -15.88
CA ASN A 413 9.39 4.03 -16.30
C ASN A 413 8.40 3.32 -17.23
N ASN A 414 7.49 2.55 -16.63
CA ASN A 414 6.36 1.92 -17.32
C ASN A 414 5.05 2.25 -16.61
N SER A 415 3.97 2.16 -17.38
CA SER A 415 2.62 2.37 -16.85
C SER A 415 1.54 1.71 -17.69
N LEU A 416 0.37 1.61 -17.07
CA LEU A 416 -0.92 1.33 -17.65
C LEU A 416 -1.76 2.60 -17.64
N THR A 417 -2.78 2.60 -18.49
CA THR A 417 -3.89 3.54 -18.41
C THR A 417 -5.16 2.78 -18.05
N THR A 418 -5.80 3.15 -16.95
CA THR A 418 -7.13 2.63 -16.59
C THR A 418 -8.24 3.47 -17.19
N PHE A 419 -9.34 2.82 -17.55
CA PHE A 419 -10.51 3.49 -18.13
C PHE A 419 -11.77 2.65 -17.91
N VAL A 420 -12.94 3.28 -18.04
CA VAL A 420 -14.22 2.58 -17.99
C VAL A 420 -14.55 2.01 -19.36
N ARG A 421 -14.86 0.71 -19.41
CA ARG A 421 -15.47 0.07 -20.57
C ARG A 421 -16.93 -0.26 -20.29
N LYS A 422 -17.77 -0.11 -21.31
CA LYS A 422 -19.18 -0.50 -21.29
C LYS A 422 -19.36 -1.82 -22.03
N ARG A 423 -20.12 -2.74 -21.45
CA ARG A 423 -20.62 -3.97 -22.10
C ARG A 423 -22.12 -4.09 -21.78
N GLY A 424 -22.96 -3.70 -22.73
CA GLY A 424 -24.41 -3.56 -22.49
C GLY A 424 -24.68 -2.53 -21.36
N PRO A 425 -25.52 -2.84 -20.36
CA PRO A 425 -25.76 -1.95 -19.23
C PRO A 425 -24.61 -1.93 -18.21
N LEU A 426 -23.66 -2.87 -18.27
CA LEU A 426 -22.58 -2.99 -17.30
C LEU A 426 -21.41 -2.06 -17.65
N ARG A 427 -20.98 -1.26 -16.68
CA ARG A 427 -19.74 -0.47 -16.72
C ARG A 427 -18.71 -1.11 -15.78
N TYR A 428 -17.48 -1.26 -16.23
CA TYR A 428 -16.38 -1.76 -15.40
C TYR A 428 -15.08 -1.08 -15.77
N VAL A 429 -14.18 -0.95 -14.79
CA VAL A 429 -12.83 -0.42 -15.02
C VAL A 429 -11.96 -1.53 -15.61
N THR A 430 -11.19 -1.19 -16.63
CA THR A 430 -10.21 -2.07 -17.28
C THR A 430 -8.92 -1.29 -17.53
N SER A 431 -7.91 -1.98 -18.05
CA SER A 431 -6.57 -1.44 -18.33
C SER A 431 -6.20 -1.57 -19.81
N LYS A 432 -5.21 -0.77 -20.22
CA LYS A 432 -4.43 -0.91 -21.44
C LYS A 432 -3.00 -0.44 -21.15
N GLN A 433 -2.07 -0.74 -22.06
CA GLN A 433 -0.72 -0.16 -22.04
C GLN A 433 -0.80 1.38 -21.96
N GLY A 434 0.00 1.96 -21.06
CA GLY A 434 0.11 3.39 -20.82
C GLY A 434 1.37 3.99 -21.45
N HIS A 435 1.87 5.05 -20.81
CA HIS A 435 3.12 5.73 -21.18
C HIS A 435 4.35 4.90 -20.78
N GLY A 436 5.45 5.09 -21.52
CA GLY A 436 6.72 4.41 -21.28
C GLY A 436 6.74 2.99 -21.84
N GLU A 437 7.65 2.18 -21.29
CA GLU A 437 7.81 0.79 -21.70
C GLU A 437 6.58 -0.06 -21.33
N PRO A 438 6.34 -1.19 -22.03
CA PRO A 438 5.41 -2.19 -21.56
C PRO A 438 5.74 -2.63 -20.13
N ASN A 439 4.73 -2.74 -19.27
CA ASN A 439 4.94 -3.33 -17.95
C ASN A 439 5.60 -4.71 -18.12
N PRO A 440 6.70 -4.99 -17.40
CA PRO A 440 7.43 -6.23 -17.60
C PRO A 440 6.54 -7.40 -17.23
N THR A 441 6.29 -8.28 -18.19
CA THR A 441 5.65 -9.58 -17.94
C THR A 441 6.67 -10.64 -17.56
N TRP A 442 7.96 -10.29 -17.63
CA TRP A 442 9.11 -11.11 -17.34
C TRP A 442 10.29 -10.22 -16.96
N ILE A 443 10.99 -10.58 -15.89
CA ILE A 443 12.19 -9.90 -15.42
C ILE A 443 13.34 -10.93 -15.47
N PRO A 444 14.27 -10.84 -16.44
CA PRO A 444 15.30 -11.85 -16.65
C PRO A 444 16.13 -12.14 -15.39
N LYS A 445 16.58 -11.10 -14.69
CA LYS A 445 17.33 -11.22 -13.44
C LYS A 445 16.52 -11.83 -12.31
N GLY A 446 15.22 -11.57 -12.24
CA GLY A 446 14.31 -12.22 -11.30
C GLY A 446 14.22 -13.72 -11.54
N ASN A 447 14.05 -14.13 -12.81
CA ASN A 447 14.02 -15.54 -13.19
C ASN A 447 15.38 -16.23 -12.96
N GLU A 448 16.48 -15.56 -13.27
CA GLU A 448 17.84 -16.05 -12.99
C GLU A 448 18.05 -16.31 -11.49
N ALA A 449 17.77 -15.31 -10.65
CA ALA A 449 17.87 -15.44 -9.19
C ALA A 449 16.97 -16.57 -8.66
N THR A 450 15.72 -16.66 -9.13
CA THR A 450 14.78 -17.71 -8.69
C THR A 450 15.28 -19.11 -9.03
N ARG A 451 15.92 -19.30 -10.20
CA ARG A 451 16.54 -20.59 -10.55
C ARG A 451 17.72 -20.93 -9.64
N ARG A 452 18.57 -19.95 -9.33
CA ARG A 452 19.69 -20.13 -8.41
C ARG A 452 19.21 -20.46 -7.00
N ILE A 453 18.19 -19.76 -6.49
CA ILE A 453 17.53 -20.09 -5.22
C ILE A 453 17.00 -21.52 -5.26
N ALA A 454 16.29 -21.93 -6.33
CA ALA A 454 15.78 -23.29 -6.45
C ALA A 454 16.88 -24.36 -6.44
N ALA A 455 18.05 -24.08 -7.03
CA ALA A 455 19.20 -24.98 -7.01
C ALA A 455 19.78 -25.18 -5.60
N LYS A 456 19.58 -24.23 -4.68
CA LYS A 456 19.99 -24.33 -3.27
C LYS A 456 18.98 -25.10 -2.40
N LEU A 457 17.76 -25.34 -2.90
CA LEU A 457 16.75 -26.10 -2.17
C LEU A 457 16.80 -27.58 -2.53
N ASN A 458 16.56 -28.45 -1.54
CA ASN A 458 16.56 -29.91 -1.73
C ASN A 458 15.56 -30.39 -2.79
N GLY A 459 16.07 -30.73 -3.98
CA GLY A 459 15.25 -31.12 -5.14
C GLY A 459 14.35 -29.98 -5.63
N GLY A 460 14.84 -28.74 -5.52
CA GLY A 460 14.09 -27.52 -5.74
C GLY A 460 13.63 -27.30 -7.18
N VAL A 461 12.49 -26.63 -7.31
CA VAL A 461 11.89 -26.25 -8.60
C VAL A 461 11.58 -24.76 -8.56
N ALA A 462 12.02 -24.06 -9.60
CA ALA A 462 11.67 -22.66 -9.81
C ALA A 462 10.24 -22.55 -10.38
N GLY A 463 9.50 -21.58 -9.88
CA GLY A 463 8.10 -21.33 -10.16
C GLY A 463 7.81 -19.85 -10.37
N GLY A 464 6.73 -19.58 -11.11
CA GLY A 464 6.12 -18.25 -11.25
C GLY A 464 4.67 -18.28 -10.78
N THR A 465 3.83 -17.42 -11.33
CA THR A 465 2.38 -17.39 -11.07
C THR A 465 1.57 -17.79 -12.30
N TRP A 466 0.33 -18.24 -12.11
CA TRP A 466 -0.57 -18.55 -13.24
C TRP A 466 -0.77 -17.37 -14.21
N GLY A 467 -0.72 -16.15 -13.69
CA GLY A 467 -0.80 -14.92 -14.48
C GLY A 467 0.34 -14.78 -15.50
N ASP A 468 1.54 -15.23 -15.14
CA ASP A 468 2.73 -15.15 -16.01
C ASP A 468 2.52 -15.91 -17.32
N ILE A 469 1.93 -17.12 -17.25
CA ILE A 469 1.66 -17.97 -18.43
C ILE A 469 0.81 -17.22 -19.48
N VAL A 470 -0.07 -16.32 -19.05
CA VAL A 470 -0.97 -15.54 -19.91
C VAL A 470 -0.58 -14.06 -20.03
N ASN A 471 0.65 -13.67 -19.62
CA ASN A 471 1.14 -12.29 -19.63
C ASN A 471 0.22 -11.32 -18.87
N MET A 472 -0.17 -11.73 -17.66
CA MET A 472 -0.95 -10.93 -16.72
C MET A 472 -0.26 -11.01 -15.34
N PRO A 473 0.79 -10.19 -15.09
CA PRO A 473 1.56 -10.28 -13.85
C PRO A 473 0.67 -10.08 -12.61
N LEU A 474 1.09 -10.72 -11.52
CA LEU A 474 0.51 -10.56 -10.19
C LEU A 474 1.31 -9.50 -9.44
N THR A 475 0.63 -8.50 -8.87
CA THR A 475 1.27 -7.46 -8.06
C THR A 475 0.59 -7.25 -6.72
N ALA A 476 1.37 -7.00 -5.68
CA ALA A 476 0.93 -6.47 -4.39
C ALA A 476 1.05 -4.94 -4.32
N HIS A 477 1.73 -4.31 -5.29
CA HIS A 477 2.11 -2.90 -5.29
C HIS A 477 1.52 -2.14 -6.48
N TYR A 478 0.19 -2.06 -6.50
CA TYR A 478 -0.55 -1.26 -7.49
C TYR A 478 -0.60 0.22 -7.09
N LEU A 479 -0.14 1.11 -7.96
CA LEU A 479 0.12 2.53 -7.66
C LEU A 479 -0.34 3.47 -8.79
N GLY A 480 -0.40 4.77 -8.50
CA GLY A 480 -0.67 5.81 -9.49
C GLY A 480 -2.10 5.81 -10.04
N GLY A 481 -2.29 6.42 -11.21
CA GLY A 481 -3.61 6.66 -11.79
C GLY A 481 -4.27 7.98 -11.38
N CYS A 482 -3.78 8.61 -10.32
CA CYS A 482 -4.15 9.95 -9.90
C CYS A 482 -2.90 10.79 -9.56
N ALA A 483 -1.98 10.89 -10.53
CA ALA A 483 -0.68 11.54 -10.34
C ALA A 483 -0.82 13.03 -9.97
N ILE A 484 0.16 13.50 -9.19
CA ILE A 484 0.41 14.90 -8.87
C ILE A 484 0.88 15.62 -10.13
N SER A 485 0.38 16.82 -10.36
CA SER A 485 0.78 17.73 -11.42
C SER A 485 0.64 19.18 -10.97
N ASP A 486 1.24 20.10 -11.71
CA ASP A 486 1.05 21.55 -11.62
C ASP A 486 -0.11 22.08 -12.48
N ASP A 487 -0.68 21.23 -13.35
CA ASP A 487 -1.84 21.55 -14.18
C ASP A 487 -2.83 20.37 -14.31
N PRO A 488 -4.12 20.62 -14.63
CA PRO A 488 -5.13 19.57 -14.76
C PRO A 488 -5.03 18.71 -16.02
N GLU A 489 -4.19 19.02 -17.01
CA GLU A 489 -4.03 18.22 -18.24
C GLU A 489 -3.06 17.05 -18.04
N ASN A 490 -2.06 17.25 -17.17
CA ASN A 490 -0.97 16.31 -16.92
C ASN A 490 -1.11 15.48 -15.64
N GLY A 491 -2.12 15.75 -14.81
CA GLY A 491 -2.39 14.96 -13.60
C GLY A 491 -3.80 15.18 -13.03
N VAL A 492 -4.11 14.45 -11.95
CA VAL A 492 -5.46 14.41 -11.36
C VAL A 492 -5.54 15.24 -10.09
N ILE A 493 -4.44 15.36 -9.37
CA ILE A 493 -4.35 16.13 -8.14
C ILE A 493 -3.25 17.18 -8.25
N ASP A 494 -3.45 18.29 -7.58
CA ASP A 494 -2.44 19.33 -7.45
C ASP A 494 -1.32 18.93 -6.46
N PRO A 495 -0.26 19.75 -6.30
CA PRO A 495 0.85 19.42 -5.39
C PRO A 495 0.48 19.35 -3.90
N TYR A 496 -0.73 19.74 -3.52
CA TYR A 496 -1.28 19.62 -2.17
C TYR A 496 -2.26 18.43 -2.05
N GLN A 497 -2.30 17.57 -3.07
CA GLN A 497 -3.17 16.39 -3.16
C GLN A 497 -4.68 16.70 -3.22
N ARG A 498 -5.04 17.91 -3.66
CA ARG A 498 -6.44 18.29 -3.94
C ARG A 498 -6.77 17.90 -5.38
N VAL A 499 -7.92 17.27 -5.62
CA VAL A 499 -8.37 16.91 -6.97
C VAL A 499 -8.60 18.19 -7.78
N TRP A 500 -8.03 18.25 -8.98
CA TRP A 500 -8.24 19.38 -9.89
C TRP A 500 -9.75 19.61 -10.14
N ASN A 501 -10.16 20.87 -10.09
CA ASN A 501 -11.56 21.32 -10.21
C ASN A 501 -12.47 20.95 -9.03
N TYR A 502 -11.97 20.24 -8.02
CA TYR A 502 -12.70 19.85 -6.81
C TYR A 502 -11.80 20.01 -5.58
N PRO A 503 -11.46 21.25 -5.16
CA PRO A 503 -10.42 21.49 -4.15
C PRO A 503 -10.74 20.98 -2.73
N THR A 504 -12.00 20.58 -2.47
CA THR A 504 -12.43 19.94 -1.20
C THR A 504 -12.51 18.41 -1.29
N LEU A 505 -12.07 17.82 -2.40
CA LEU A 505 -11.85 16.39 -2.60
C LEU A 505 -10.35 16.12 -2.69
N HIS A 506 -9.86 15.15 -1.92
CA HIS A 506 -8.42 14.86 -1.81
C HIS A 506 -8.15 13.39 -2.06
N ILE A 507 -6.90 13.05 -2.39
CA ILE A 507 -6.46 11.65 -2.54
C ILE A 507 -5.19 11.44 -1.73
N ALA A 508 -5.19 10.47 -0.82
CA ALA A 508 -4.09 10.24 0.11
C ALA A 508 -3.52 8.81 0.09
N ASP A 509 -3.98 7.94 -0.81
CA ASP A 509 -3.48 6.57 -0.94
C ASP A 509 -2.50 6.37 -2.10
N GLY A 510 -2.15 5.11 -2.39
CA GLY A 510 -1.24 4.76 -3.48
C GLY A 510 -1.61 5.30 -4.87
N ALA A 511 -2.83 5.81 -5.09
CA ALA A 511 -3.20 6.47 -6.34
C ALA A 511 -2.49 7.82 -6.56
N SER A 512 -2.06 8.52 -5.49
CA SER A 512 -1.32 9.80 -5.57
C SER A 512 0.16 9.62 -5.91
N VAL A 513 0.70 8.41 -5.77
CA VAL A 513 2.12 8.12 -6.02
C VAL A 513 2.42 8.32 -7.52
N SER A 514 3.25 9.32 -7.81
CA SER A 514 3.38 9.88 -9.16
C SER A 514 4.44 9.20 -10.02
N ALA A 515 5.35 8.44 -9.41
CA ALA A 515 6.45 7.75 -10.07
C ALA A 515 6.61 6.30 -9.57
N ASN A 516 7.36 5.48 -10.30
CA ASN A 516 7.63 4.10 -9.90
C ASN A 516 8.66 4.09 -8.76
N LEU A 517 8.40 3.33 -7.70
CA LEU A 517 9.24 3.34 -6.49
C LEU A 517 10.41 2.37 -6.59
N GLY A 518 10.20 1.20 -7.21
CA GLY A 518 11.16 0.09 -7.16
C GLY A 518 11.36 -0.50 -5.76
N VAL A 519 10.54 -0.09 -4.79
CA VAL A 519 10.50 -0.58 -3.41
C VAL A 519 9.06 -0.60 -2.91
N ASN A 520 8.81 -1.11 -1.70
CA ASN A 520 7.46 -1.24 -1.15
C ASN A 520 6.83 0.14 -0.82
N PRO A 521 5.55 0.39 -1.16
CA PRO A 521 4.98 1.73 -1.20
C PRO A 521 4.45 2.28 0.12
N SER A 522 4.28 1.43 1.14
CA SER A 522 3.58 1.82 2.38
C SER A 522 4.21 3.04 3.05
N LEU A 523 5.54 3.13 3.08
CA LEU A 523 6.23 4.26 3.70
C LEU A 523 6.03 5.55 2.91
N THR A 524 6.12 5.50 1.57
CA THR A 524 5.87 6.66 0.70
C THR A 524 4.44 7.17 0.80
N ILE A 525 3.46 6.26 0.86
CA ILE A 525 2.05 6.63 1.04
C ILE A 525 1.87 7.37 2.38
N CYS A 526 2.48 6.87 3.46
CA CYS A 526 2.45 7.58 4.74
C CYS A 526 3.15 8.94 4.65
N ALA A 527 4.33 9.04 4.05
CA ALA A 527 5.06 10.30 3.92
C ALA A 527 4.29 11.36 3.12
N GLN A 528 3.67 10.98 2.00
CA GLN A 528 2.81 11.89 1.23
C GLN A 528 1.59 12.32 2.03
N ALA A 529 0.91 11.40 2.72
CA ALA A 529 -0.24 11.74 3.55
C ALA A 529 0.12 12.62 4.76
N GLU A 530 1.27 12.39 5.39
CA GLU A 530 1.81 13.22 6.48
C GLU A 530 2.05 14.64 5.97
N ARG A 531 2.70 14.78 4.81
CA ARG A 531 2.91 16.08 4.16
C ARG A 531 1.59 16.78 3.86
N ALA A 532 0.67 16.12 3.15
CA ALA A 532 -0.59 16.73 2.76
C ALA A 532 -1.42 17.18 3.98
N ALA A 533 -1.41 16.40 5.05
CA ALA A 533 -2.09 16.77 6.29
C ALA A 533 -1.36 17.89 7.04
N ALA A 534 -0.02 17.89 7.05
CA ALA A 534 0.76 18.95 7.69
C ALA A 534 0.51 20.33 7.06
N LEU A 535 0.32 20.39 5.74
CA LEU A 535 -0.01 21.61 4.99
C LEU A 535 -1.50 21.98 5.07
N TRP A 536 -2.33 21.18 5.74
CA TRP A 536 -3.75 21.46 5.95
C TRP A 536 -3.93 22.38 7.18
N PRO A 537 -4.78 23.41 7.13
CA PRO A 537 -4.98 24.34 8.27
C PRO A 537 -5.58 23.64 9.49
N ASN A 538 -5.51 24.23 10.69
CA ASN A 538 -6.38 23.79 11.77
C ASN A 538 -7.84 24.20 11.49
N LYS A 539 -8.79 23.55 12.16
CA LYS A 539 -10.19 23.93 12.03
C LYS A 539 -10.40 25.40 12.44
N GLY A 540 -10.97 26.19 11.53
CA GLY A 540 -11.23 27.62 11.73
C GLY A 540 -10.05 28.54 11.42
N GLU A 541 -8.89 28.00 11.00
CA GLU A 541 -7.79 28.81 10.46
C GLU A 541 -7.92 29.00 8.95
N GLN A 542 -7.30 30.08 8.46
CA GLN A 542 -7.21 30.36 7.03
C GLN A 542 -6.31 29.32 6.35
N ASP A 543 -6.78 28.77 5.23
CA ASP A 543 -5.98 27.89 4.39
C ASP A 543 -4.85 28.70 3.70
N GLN A 544 -3.60 28.35 4.01
CA GLN A 544 -2.42 29.01 3.44
C GLN A 544 -1.99 28.39 2.10
N ARG A 545 -2.60 27.27 1.69
CA ARG A 545 -2.30 26.65 0.40
C ARG A 545 -2.79 27.58 -0.72
N PRO A 546 -1.95 27.90 -1.73
CA PRO A 546 -2.36 28.61 -2.94
C PRO A 546 -3.60 28.01 -3.60
N ALA A 547 -4.36 28.82 -4.33
CA ALA A 547 -5.51 28.33 -5.07
C ALA A 547 -5.06 27.40 -6.22
N GLN A 548 -5.96 26.56 -6.72
CA GLN A 548 -5.67 25.80 -7.94
C GLN A 548 -5.49 26.77 -9.12
N GLY A 549 -4.39 26.61 -9.86
CA GLY A 549 -3.98 27.51 -10.96
C GLY A 549 -2.87 28.48 -10.57
N ASP A 550 -2.67 28.74 -9.27
CA ASP A 550 -1.49 29.47 -8.81
C ASP A 550 -0.24 28.56 -8.84
N PRO A 551 0.96 29.13 -9.08
CA PRO A 551 2.20 28.37 -8.97
C PRO A 551 2.39 27.72 -7.60
N TYR A 552 3.01 26.54 -7.61
CA TYR A 552 3.36 25.85 -6.38
C TYR A 552 4.30 26.69 -5.51
N ARG A 553 4.09 26.65 -4.19
CA ARG A 553 4.89 27.35 -3.20
C ARG A 553 5.07 26.43 -2.00
N ARG A 554 6.30 26.26 -1.53
CA ARG A 554 6.50 25.63 -0.22
C ARG A 554 5.95 26.56 0.85
N ILE A 555 5.08 26.04 1.70
CA ILE A 555 4.46 26.77 2.82
C ILE A 555 4.83 26.09 4.13
N GLU A 556 4.90 26.88 5.19
CA GLU A 556 5.16 26.34 6.53
C GLU A 556 4.09 25.33 6.93
N PRO A 557 4.49 24.15 7.43
CA PRO A 557 3.55 23.19 7.99
C PRO A 557 2.75 23.79 9.15
N THR A 558 1.45 23.53 9.17
CA THR A 558 0.58 23.99 10.26
C THR A 558 0.70 23.05 11.45
N THR A 559 1.19 23.55 12.59
CA THR A 559 1.22 22.80 13.85
C THR A 559 -0.20 22.49 14.33
N PRO A 560 -0.55 21.22 14.63
CA PRO A 560 -1.87 20.88 15.13
C PRO A 560 -2.10 21.48 16.52
N ARG A 561 -3.35 21.83 16.83
CA ARG A 561 -3.74 22.37 18.15
C ARG A 561 -3.61 21.36 19.28
N SER A 562 -3.86 20.09 18.99
CA SER A 562 -3.89 19.01 19.98
C SER A 562 -3.14 17.79 19.46
N PRO A 563 -1.79 17.83 19.36
CA PRO A 563 -1.01 16.65 19.00
C PRO A 563 -1.27 15.52 20.01
N VAL A 564 -1.53 14.31 19.52
CA VAL A 564 -1.94 13.17 20.35
C VAL A 564 -0.75 12.51 21.04
N VAL A 565 0.40 12.47 20.36
CA VAL A 565 1.60 11.81 20.87
C VAL A 565 2.44 12.81 21.67
N PRO A 566 2.80 12.52 22.93
CA PRO A 566 3.65 13.38 23.76
C PRO A 566 4.98 13.75 23.06
N ALA A 567 5.48 14.96 23.30
CA ALA A 567 6.61 15.53 22.57
C ALA A 567 7.94 14.78 22.79
N ASP A 568 8.10 14.14 23.94
CA ASP A 568 9.26 13.34 24.33
C ASP A 568 9.20 11.89 23.79
N ALA A 569 8.03 11.44 23.36
CA ALA A 569 7.87 10.08 22.83
C ALA A 569 8.54 9.91 21.45
N PRO A 570 9.04 8.71 21.11
CA PRO A 570 9.65 8.44 19.81
C PRO A 570 8.78 8.81 18.62
N GLY A 571 7.47 8.52 18.70
CA GLY A 571 6.49 8.79 17.65
C GLY A 571 5.98 10.24 17.58
N ALA A 572 6.45 11.15 18.43
CA ALA A 572 5.98 12.54 18.49
C ALA A 572 5.92 13.21 17.11
N LEU A 573 4.90 14.02 16.83
CA LEU A 573 4.87 14.79 15.60
C LEU A 573 5.99 15.84 15.61
N ARG A 574 6.87 15.78 14.62
CA ARG A 574 7.94 16.77 14.40
C ARG A 574 7.74 17.35 13.00
N LEU A 575 7.25 18.58 12.96
CA LEU A 575 7.10 19.31 11.71
C LEU A 575 8.45 19.93 11.32
N PRO A 576 8.82 19.90 10.02
CA PRO A 576 10.03 20.57 9.58
C PRO A 576 9.87 22.08 9.75
N ILE A 577 10.99 22.74 10.07
CA ILE A 577 11.13 24.20 9.98
C ILE A 577 11.63 24.47 8.57
N ILE A 578 10.90 25.21 7.74
CA ILE A 578 11.44 25.59 6.43
C ILE A 578 12.53 26.65 6.67
N PRO A 579 13.76 26.48 6.15
CA PRO A 579 14.71 27.58 6.11
C PRO A 579 14.12 28.66 5.20
N VAL A 580 13.83 29.84 5.74
CA VAL A 580 13.39 31.00 4.96
C VAL A 580 14.48 31.32 3.94
N VAL A 581 14.18 31.14 2.65
CA VAL A 581 15.05 31.62 1.57
C VAL A 581 15.04 33.15 1.64
N PRO A 582 16.19 33.82 1.85
CA PRO A 582 16.22 35.28 1.84
C PRO A 582 15.81 35.75 0.45
N VAL A 583 14.80 36.62 0.38
CA VAL A 583 14.44 37.32 -0.86
C VAL A 583 15.67 38.13 -1.27
N THR A 584 16.42 37.67 -2.27
CA THR A 584 17.48 38.46 -2.88
C THR A 584 16.86 39.74 -3.41
N ALA A 585 17.26 40.85 -2.81
CA ALA A 585 16.84 42.19 -3.19
C ALA A 585 16.99 42.39 -4.70
N GLN A 586 15.92 42.89 -5.32
CA GLN A 586 15.98 43.49 -6.65
C GLN A 586 17.15 44.48 -6.68
N ARG A 587 18.18 44.18 -7.48
CA ARG A 587 19.10 45.23 -7.91
C ARG A 587 18.37 46.03 -8.98
N ILE A 588 17.89 47.20 -8.58
CA ILE A 588 17.68 48.31 -9.49
C ILE A 588 19.07 48.80 -9.89
N SER A 589 19.49 48.48 -11.11
CA SER A 589 20.35 49.30 -11.99
C SER A 589 20.57 48.57 -13.31
#